data_AF-A0A0G4NDL5-F1
#
_entry.id   AF-A0A0G4NDL5-F1
#
_cell.length_a   1.000
_cell.length_b   1.000
_cell.length_c   1.000
_cell.angle_alpha   90.00
_cell.angle_beta   90.00
_cell.angle_gamma   90.00
#
_symmetry.space_group_name_H-M   'P 1'
#
loop_
_entity.id
_entity.type
_entity.pdbx_description
1 polymer ?
#
loop_
_entity_poly.entity_id
_entity_poly.type
_entity_poly.pdbx_seq_one_letter_code
_entity_poly.pdbx_strand_id
1 'polypeptide(L)'
;MHLPDHKQGTFAQAYTEMMYIHERMAENGMQFALSLHQMHDDLVELAAVAERSRKGWKVNGLAPEQRVAELETVLRKSKAKYDSLADEYDRARTGDTSRQSGKMFSLKSKSGPQHEEDLLRKVQGADQDYHGKVQHLQSEKHELVTRTRPEAI
;
A
#
# COMPACT_ATOMS: atom_id res chain seq x y z
N MET A 1 -66.04 -8.52 29.67
CA MET A 1 -65.97 -9.95 29.29
C MET A 1 -66.45 -10.77 30.47
N HIS A 2 -67.69 -11.27 30.46
CA HIS A 2 -68.23 -12.10 31.55
C HIS A 2 -67.63 -13.51 31.45
N LEU A 3 -66.90 -13.95 32.48
CA LEU A 3 -66.36 -15.30 32.55
C LEU A 3 -67.51 -16.27 32.91
N PRO A 4 -67.61 -17.46 32.27
CA PRO A 4 -68.68 -18.40 32.55
C PRO A 4 -68.52 -19.09 33.93
N ASP A 5 -69.64 -19.29 34.63
CA ASP A 5 -69.73 -19.69 36.05
C ASP A 5 -69.05 -21.02 36.43
N HIS A 6 -68.75 -21.89 35.48
CA HIS A 6 -68.05 -23.16 35.72
C HIS A 6 -66.52 -23.01 35.82
N LYS A 7 -65.99 -21.79 35.68
CA LYS A 7 -64.56 -21.45 35.82
C LYS A 7 -64.33 -20.55 37.02
N GLN A 8 -64.83 -20.93 38.19
CA GLN A 8 -64.65 -20.19 39.44
C GLN A 8 -63.79 -20.98 40.44
N GLY A 9 -63.20 -20.30 41.42
CA GLY A 9 -62.35 -20.92 42.46
C GLY A 9 -60.89 -21.15 42.03
N THR A 10 -60.26 -22.19 42.59
CA THR A 10 -58.81 -22.48 42.41
C THR A 10 -58.43 -22.74 40.95
N PHE A 11 -59.32 -23.30 40.14
CA PHE A 11 -59.09 -23.50 38.70
C PHE A 11 -58.99 -22.17 37.93
N ALA A 12 -59.83 -21.19 38.26
CA ALA A 12 -59.80 -19.87 37.65
C ALA A 12 -58.47 -19.17 37.93
N GLN A 13 -58.01 -19.25 39.18
CA GLN A 13 -56.74 -18.71 39.64
C GLN A 13 -55.56 -19.36 38.92
N ALA A 14 -55.51 -20.71 38.87
CA ALA A 14 -54.47 -21.44 38.18
C ALA A 14 -54.43 -21.12 36.66
N TYR A 15 -55.60 -20.93 36.03
CA TYR A 15 -55.67 -20.52 34.63
C TYR A 15 -55.11 -19.11 34.41
N THR A 16 -55.47 -18.14 35.27
CA THR A 16 -54.93 -16.77 35.19
C THR A 16 -53.42 -16.74 35.43
N GLU A 17 -52.91 -17.50 36.40
CA GLU A 17 -51.48 -17.62 36.65
C GLU A 17 -50.74 -18.24 35.45
N MET A 18 -51.30 -19.28 34.84
CA MET A 18 -50.76 -19.89 33.63
C MET A 18 -50.67 -18.88 32.48
N MET A 19 -51.73 -18.11 32.23
CA MET A 19 -51.73 -17.07 31.20
C MET A 19 -50.68 -15.99 31.49
N TYR A 20 -50.53 -15.57 32.74
CA TYR A 20 -49.51 -14.61 33.15
C TYR A 20 -48.08 -15.14 32.92
N ILE A 21 -47.82 -16.41 33.21
CA ILE A 21 -46.52 -17.04 32.94
C ILE A 21 -46.24 -17.06 31.43
N HIS A 22 -47.22 -17.45 30.61
CA HIS A 22 -47.08 -17.44 29.15
C HIS A 22 -46.80 -16.05 28.59
N GLU A 23 -47.49 -15.02 29.09
CA GLU A 23 -47.25 -13.64 28.68
C GLU A 23 -45.81 -13.20 29.00
N ARG A 24 -45.32 -13.51 30.21
CA ARG A 24 -43.93 -13.22 30.59
C ARG A 24 -42.91 -13.98 29.75
N MET A 25 -43.20 -15.23 29.41
CA MET A 25 -42.33 -16.01 28.53
C MET A 25 -42.28 -15.41 27.12
N ALA A 26 -43.43 -14.96 26.59
CA ALA A 26 -43.51 -14.29 25.29
C ALA A 26 -42.73 -12.97 25.30
N GLU A 27 -42.90 -12.14 26.34
CA GLU A 27 -42.17 -10.88 26.50
C GLU A 27 -40.66 -11.11 26.56
N ASN A 28 -40.20 -12.06 27.37
CA ASN A 28 -38.76 -12.41 27.45
C ASN A 28 -38.23 -12.91 26.09
N GLY A 29 -39.02 -13.71 25.37
CA GLY A 29 -38.67 -14.16 24.02
C GLY A 29 -38.53 -13.01 23.03
N MET A 30 -39.43 -12.03 23.10
CA MET A 30 -39.37 -10.82 22.28
C MET A 30 -38.14 -9.97 22.60
N GLN A 31 -37.84 -9.75 23.88
CA GLN A 31 -36.66 -8.99 24.30
C GLN A 31 -35.35 -9.68 23.88
N PHE A 32 -35.29 -11.00 23.95
CA PHE A 32 -34.15 -11.77 23.45
C PHE A 32 -33.99 -11.63 21.92
N ALA A 33 -35.09 -11.74 21.17
CA ALA A 33 -35.07 -11.56 19.72
C ALA A 33 -34.63 -10.14 19.31
N LEU A 34 -35.10 -9.11 20.01
CA LEU A 34 -34.65 -7.73 19.81
C LEU A 34 -33.16 -7.57 20.10
N SER A 35 -32.66 -8.15 21.19
CA SER A 35 -31.23 -8.13 21.54
C SER A 35 -30.37 -8.82 20.47
N LEU A 36 -30.83 -9.95 19.93
CA LEU A 36 -30.17 -10.64 18.82
C LEU A 36 -30.13 -9.79 17.56
N HIS A 37 -31.21 -9.08 17.25
CA HIS A 37 -31.27 -8.21 16.09
C HIS A 37 -30.30 -7.02 16.22
N GLN A 38 -30.25 -6.39 17.40
CA GLN A 38 -29.29 -5.33 17.66
C GLN A 38 -27.83 -5.82 17.51
N MET A 39 -27.50 -6.98 18.09
CA MET A 39 -26.16 -7.55 17.92
C MET A 39 -25.84 -7.87 16.47
N HIS A 40 -26.81 -8.31 15.67
CA HIS A 40 -26.63 -8.50 14.24
C HIS A 40 -26.25 -7.19 13.55
N ASP A 41 -26.98 -6.11 13.82
CA ASP A 41 -26.72 -4.81 13.19
C ASP A 41 -25.36 -4.25 13.61
N ASP A 42 -24.99 -4.37 14.88
CA ASP A 42 -23.67 -3.97 15.41
C ASP A 42 -22.54 -4.76 14.72
N LEU A 43 -22.72 -6.07 14.51
CA LEU A 43 -21.73 -6.90 13.81
C LEU A 43 -21.60 -6.53 12.33
N VAL A 44 -22.70 -6.18 11.66
CA VAL A 44 -22.68 -5.71 10.27
C VAL A 44 -21.94 -4.38 10.17
N GLU A 45 -22.20 -3.45 11.08
CA GLU A 45 -21.48 -2.17 11.14
C GLU A 45 -19.99 -2.39 11.41
N LEU A 46 -19.65 -3.23 12.40
CA LEU A 46 -18.27 -3.57 12.73
C LEU A 46 -17.54 -4.17 11.53
N ALA A 47 -18.18 -5.08 10.80
CA ALA A 47 -17.61 -5.67 9.58
C ALA A 47 -17.35 -4.62 8.50
N ALA A 48 -18.27 -3.67 8.31
CA ALA A 48 -18.11 -2.57 7.35
C ALA A 48 -16.95 -1.63 7.73
N VAL A 49 -16.81 -1.30 9.02
CA VAL A 49 -15.69 -0.50 9.54
C VAL A 49 -14.37 -1.24 9.38
N ALA A 50 -14.33 -2.52 9.75
CA ALA A 50 -13.15 -3.37 9.63
C ALA A 50 -12.68 -3.45 8.17
N GLU A 51 -13.59 -3.62 7.20
CA GLU A 51 -13.21 -3.68 5.78
C GLU A 51 -12.71 -2.33 5.26
N ARG A 52 -13.31 -1.21 5.68
CA ARG A 52 -12.81 0.13 5.32
C ARG A 52 -11.40 0.36 5.88
N SER A 53 -11.19 0.05 7.15
CA SER A 53 -9.89 0.11 7.80
C SER A 53 -8.90 -0.78 7.05
N ARG A 54 -9.18 -2.07 6.86
CA ARG A 54 -8.29 -3.00 6.14
C ARG A 54 -7.88 -2.48 4.76
N LYS A 55 -8.80 -1.90 3.98
CA LYS A 55 -8.47 -1.26 2.69
C LYS A 55 -7.51 -0.09 2.87
N GLY A 56 -7.76 0.79 3.84
CA GLY A 56 -6.87 1.91 4.16
C GLY A 56 -5.47 1.45 4.54
N TRP A 57 -5.36 0.46 5.44
CA TRP A 57 -4.08 -0.11 5.87
C TRP A 57 -3.32 -0.74 4.70
N LYS A 58 -4.01 -1.47 3.81
CA LYS A 58 -3.39 -2.02 2.60
C LYS A 58 -2.80 -0.93 1.71
N VAL A 59 -3.55 0.13 1.43
CA VAL A 59 -3.09 1.22 0.56
C VAL A 59 -1.93 1.97 1.21
N ASN A 60 -2.06 2.32 2.49
CA ASN A 60 -1.06 3.08 3.24
C ASN A 60 0.22 2.27 3.44
N GLY A 61 0.14 0.95 3.64
CA GLY A 61 1.31 0.07 3.74
C GLY A 61 2.01 -0.16 2.40
N LEU A 62 1.26 -0.21 1.28
CA LEU A 62 1.85 -0.46 -0.05
C LEU A 62 2.44 0.80 -0.71
N ALA A 63 1.90 2.00 -0.44
CA ALA A 63 2.37 3.22 -1.09
C ALA A 63 3.87 3.54 -0.83
N PRO A 64 4.41 3.38 0.39
CA PRO A 64 5.83 3.55 0.70
C PRO A 64 6.73 2.51 0.02
N GLU A 65 6.28 1.24 -0.03
CA GLU A 65 6.99 0.18 -0.75
C GLU A 65 7.08 0.49 -2.25
N GLN A 66 5.96 0.92 -2.84
CA GLN A 66 5.88 1.30 -4.25
C GLN A 66 6.79 2.50 -4.55
N ARG A 67 6.83 3.50 -3.68
CA ARG A 67 7.74 4.66 -3.81
C ARG A 67 9.21 4.22 -3.86
N VAL A 68 9.63 3.35 -2.95
CA VAL A 68 11.01 2.84 -2.94
C VAL A 68 11.31 2.04 -4.22
N ALA A 69 10.38 1.22 -4.71
CA ALA A 69 10.54 0.48 -5.96
C ALA A 69 10.69 1.41 -7.19
N GLU A 70 9.93 2.51 -7.23
CA GLU A 70 10.05 3.53 -8.28
C GLU A 70 11.41 4.25 -8.23
N LEU A 71 11.88 4.61 -7.03
CA LEU A 71 13.19 5.20 -6.82
C LEU A 71 14.32 4.26 -7.24
N GLU A 72 14.22 2.96 -6.95
CA GLU A 72 15.16 1.96 -7.45
C GLU A 72 15.19 1.91 -8.98
N THR A 73 14.03 2.01 -9.62
CA THR A 73 13.93 2.03 -11.09
C THR A 73 14.61 3.27 -11.67
N VAL A 74 14.39 4.44 -11.07
CA VAL A 74 15.04 5.70 -11.46
C VAL A 74 16.55 5.64 -11.24
N LEU A 75 16.99 5.05 -10.13
CA LEU A 75 18.41 4.85 -9.82
C LEU A 75 19.09 3.96 -10.87
N ARG A 76 18.48 2.82 -11.21
CA ARG A 76 19.01 1.90 -12.24
C ARG A 76 19.18 2.61 -13.59
N LYS A 77 18.23 3.46 -13.97
CA LYS A 77 18.33 4.28 -15.21
C LYS A 77 19.48 5.28 -15.14
N SER A 78 19.65 5.97 -14.01
CA SER A 78 20.76 6.92 -13.82
C SER A 78 22.11 6.21 -13.84
N LYS A 79 22.23 5.06 -13.18
CA LYS A 79 23.43 4.22 -13.23
C LYS A 79 23.77 3.81 -14.66
N ALA A 80 22.81 3.28 -15.41
CA ALA A 80 23.04 2.87 -16.80
C ALA A 80 23.50 4.04 -17.68
N LYS A 81 22.98 5.24 -17.44
CA LYS A 81 23.42 6.46 -18.13
C LYS A 81 24.86 6.84 -17.76
N TYR A 82 25.21 6.78 -16.48
CA TYR A 82 26.58 7.00 -16.02
C TYR A 82 27.54 5.99 -16.63
N ASP A 83 27.24 4.68 -16.54
CA ASP A 83 28.06 3.60 -17.09
C ASP A 83 28.28 3.80 -18.61
N SER A 84 27.23 4.14 -19.36
CA SER A 84 27.32 4.42 -20.80
C SER A 84 28.21 5.61 -21.13
N LEU A 85 28.10 6.71 -20.37
CA LEU A 85 28.90 7.91 -20.59
C LEU A 85 30.36 7.69 -20.19
N ALA A 86 30.59 6.93 -19.11
CA ALA A 86 31.94 6.56 -18.67
C ALA A 86 32.64 5.69 -19.71
N ASP A 87 31.94 4.67 -20.24
CA ASP A 87 32.42 3.84 -21.35
C ASP A 87 32.76 4.68 -22.60
N GLU A 88 31.92 5.66 -22.95
CA GLU A 88 32.17 6.56 -24.08
C GLU A 88 33.39 7.46 -23.86
N TYR A 89 33.54 8.01 -22.64
CA TYR A 89 34.70 8.81 -22.25
C TYR A 89 35.99 7.99 -22.28
N ASP A 90 35.99 6.79 -21.71
CA ASP A 90 37.16 5.91 -21.70
C ASP A 90 37.58 5.53 -23.12
N ARG A 91 36.62 5.25 -24.02
CA ARG A 91 36.91 5.00 -25.43
C ARG A 91 37.51 6.22 -26.13
N ALA A 92 36.95 7.41 -25.91
CA ALA A 92 37.45 8.66 -26.49
C ALA A 92 38.88 8.96 -26.04
N ARG A 93 39.19 8.72 -24.76
CA ARG A 93 40.52 8.89 -24.17
C ARG A 93 41.53 7.85 -24.68
N THR A 94 41.11 6.59 -24.83
CA THR A 94 42.00 5.50 -25.26
C THR A 94 42.18 5.45 -26.78
N GLY A 95 41.37 6.19 -27.54
CA GLY A 95 41.39 6.20 -29.01
C GLY A 95 40.91 4.89 -29.64
N ASP A 96 40.25 4.03 -28.87
CA ASP A 96 39.80 2.71 -29.32
C ASP A 96 38.53 2.84 -30.17
N THR A 97 38.71 2.79 -31.50
CA THR A 97 37.64 2.81 -32.50
C THR A 97 37.22 1.40 -32.95
N SER A 98 37.67 0.33 -32.27
CA SER A 98 37.56 -1.07 -32.73
C SER A 98 36.13 -1.57 -33.03
N ARG A 99 35.09 -0.96 -32.47
CA ARG A 99 33.68 -1.29 -32.77
C ARG A 99 33.05 -0.49 -33.92
N GLN A 100 33.73 0.52 -34.45
CA GLN A 100 33.29 1.34 -35.59
C GLN A 100 33.96 0.95 -36.92
N SER A 101 34.52 -0.26 -37.00
CA SER A 101 35.18 -0.84 -38.19
C SER A 101 34.30 -0.99 -39.46
N GLY A 102 33.09 -0.44 -39.50
CA GLY A 102 32.15 -0.56 -40.63
C GLY A 102 31.72 0.75 -41.31
N LYS A 103 32.07 1.93 -40.79
CA LYS A 103 31.59 3.22 -41.35
C LYS A 103 32.66 4.31 -41.34
N MET A 104 33.78 4.03 -42.00
CA MET A 104 34.88 4.99 -42.21
C MET A 104 34.64 5.89 -43.45
N PHE A 105 33.53 6.62 -43.55
CA PHE A 105 33.36 7.66 -44.58
C PHE A 105 32.29 8.69 -44.17
N SER A 106 32.61 9.62 -43.25
CA SER A 106 32.03 10.96 -43.26
C SER A 106 32.78 11.92 -42.33
N LEU A 107 33.50 12.83 -42.96
CA LEU A 107 33.85 14.21 -42.56
C LEU A 107 33.96 14.59 -41.07
N LYS A 108 35.19 15.04 -40.75
CA LYS A 108 35.58 15.96 -39.67
C LYS A 108 35.27 15.48 -38.25
N SER A 109 36.26 14.78 -37.68
CA SER A 109 36.54 14.78 -36.23
C SER A 109 36.47 16.21 -35.71
N LYS A 110 35.36 16.56 -35.06
CA LYS A 110 35.21 17.85 -34.39
C LYS A 110 35.99 17.72 -33.07
N SER A 111 37.26 18.12 -33.14
CA SER A 111 38.15 18.47 -32.02
C SER A 111 38.31 17.40 -30.91
N GLY A 112 39.27 16.49 -31.09
CA GLY A 112 39.67 15.46 -30.11
C GLY A 112 39.76 15.93 -28.65
N PRO A 113 40.38 17.08 -28.33
CA PRO A 113 40.46 17.57 -26.95
C PRO A 113 39.15 18.16 -26.41
N GLN A 114 38.36 18.85 -27.25
CA GLN A 114 37.10 19.47 -26.83
C GLN A 114 36.01 18.41 -26.64
N HIS A 115 35.99 17.40 -27.50
CA HIS A 115 35.06 16.28 -27.39
C HIS A 115 35.31 15.46 -26.12
N GLU A 116 36.59 15.21 -25.79
CA GLU A 116 36.98 14.56 -24.53
C GLU A 116 36.56 15.40 -23.30
N GLU A 117 36.81 16.70 -23.31
CA GLU A 117 36.42 17.60 -22.20
C GLU A 117 34.89 17.65 -22.01
N ASP A 118 34.13 17.71 -23.10
CA ASP A 118 32.66 17.69 -23.07
C ASP A 118 32.12 16.35 -22.53
N LEU A 119 32.73 15.22 -22.89
CA LEU A 119 32.38 13.90 -22.36
C LEU A 119 32.70 13.81 -20.86
N LEU A 120 33.88 14.30 -20.44
CA LEU A 120 34.24 14.34 -19.03
C LEU A 120 33.23 15.14 -18.20
N ARG A 121 32.81 16.32 -18.67
CA ARG A 121 31.77 17.12 -18.00
C ARG A 121 30.44 16.38 -17.92
N LYS A 122 30.05 15.65 -18.97
CA LYS A 122 28.82 14.84 -18.97
C LYS A 122 28.89 13.67 -17.98
N VAL A 123 30.04 12.98 -17.91
CA VAL A 123 30.28 11.89 -16.95
C VAL A 123 30.18 12.42 -15.52
N GLN A 124 30.84 13.54 -15.22
CA GLN A 124 30.79 14.16 -13.89
C GLN A 124 29.35 14.56 -13.51
N GLY A 125 28.59 15.14 -14.44
CA GLY A 125 27.19 15.46 -14.20
C GLY A 125 26.31 14.22 -13.98
N ALA A 126 26.54 13.14 -14.73
CA ALA A 126 25.84 11.87 -14.54
C ALA A 126 26.21 11.18 -13.23
N ASP A 127 27.46 11.26 -12.81
CA ASP A 127 27.96 10.73 -11.54
C ASP A 127 27.33 11.44 -10.34
N GLN A 128 27.25 12.78 -10.39
CA GLN A 128 26.58 13.57 -9.35
C GLN A 128 25.08 13.25 -9.26
N ASP A 129 24.39 13.12 -10.40
CA ASP A 129 22.98 12.72 -10.45
C ASP A 129 22.78 11.30 -9.88
N TYR A 130 23.65 10.35 -10.23
CA TYR A 130 23.62 9.00 -9.70
C TYR A 130 23.83 8.99 -8.18
N HIS A 131 24.85 9.67 -7.68
CA HIS A 131 25.11 9.79 -6.24
C HIS A 131 23.94 10.42 -5.48
N GLY A 132 23.34 11.49 -6.01
CA GLY A 132 22.16 12.11 -5.41
C GLY A 132 20.99 11.13 -5.31
N LYS A 133 20.76 10.32 -6.34
CA LYS A 133 19.72 9.27 -6.33
C LYS A 133 20.03 8.14 -5.37
N VAL A 134 21.31 7.76 -5.20
CA VAL A 134 21.72 6.76 -4.20
C VAL A 134 21.39 7.26 -2.79
N GLN A 135 21.78 8.49 -2.46
CA GLN A 135 21.52 9.08 -1.15
C GLN A 135 20.02 9.18 -0.85
N HIS A 136 19.24 9.64 -1.84
CA HIS A 136 17.78 9.73 -1.70
C HIS A 136 17.13 8.35 -1.52
N LEU A 137 17.55 7.34 -2.28
CA LEU A 137 17.04 5.98 -2.10
C LEU A 137 17.41 5.43 -0.71
N GLN A 138 18.63 5.69 -0.23
CA GLN A 138 19.08 5.25 1.08
C GLN A 138 18.26 5.90 2.21
N SER A 139 17.96 7.20 2.12
CA SER A 139 17.13 7.88 3.12
C SER A 139 15.70 7.32 3.15
N GLU A 140 15.07 7.13 1.99
CA GLU A 140 13.71 6.58 1.90
C GLU A 140 13.65 5.12 2.36
N LYS A 141 14.68 4.30 2.03
CA LYS A 141 14.78 2.93 2.54
C LYS A 141 14.96 2.88 4.05
N HIS A 142 15.75 3.78 4.61
CA HIS A 142 15.91 3.87 6.05
C HIS A 142 14.57 4.18 6.71
N GLU A 143 13.88 5.23 6.24
CA GLU A 143 12.55 5.60 6.73
C GLU A 143 11.53 4.46 6.62
N LEU A 144 11.50 3.77 5.47
CA LEU A 144 10.62 2.63 5.23
C LEU A 144 10.82 1.53 6.28
N VAL A 145 12.08 1.19 6.60
CA VAL A 145 12.40 0.11 7.54
C VAL A 145 12.20 0.54 8.99
N THR A 146 12.60 1.75 9.36
CA THR A 146 12.57 2.18 10.75
C THR A 146 11.21 2.65 11.21
N ARG A 147 10.41 3.22 10.30
CA ARG A 147 9.13 3.86 10.63
C ARG A 147 7.97 3.17 9.94
N THR A 148 7.95 3.21 8.62
CA THR A 148 6.71 2.97 7.88
C THR A 148 6.29 1.50 7.84
N ARG A 149 7.23 0.56 7.83
CA ARG A 149 6.94 -0.88 7.95
C ARG A 149 6.41 -1.26 9.34
N PRO A 150 7.09 -0.88 10.46
CA PRO A 150 6.55 -1.12 11.79
C PRO A 150 5.16 -0.52 12.00
N GLU A 151 4.89 0.67 11.47
CA GLU A 151 3.56 1.32 11.58
C GLU A 151 2.46 0.61 10.76
N ALA A 152 2.84 -0.20 9.76
CA ALA A 152 1.91 -0.90 8.88
C ALA A 152 1.55 -2.33 9.34
N ILE A 153 2.19 -2.85 10.40
CA ILE A 153 2.01 -4.21 10.95
C ILE A 153 1.20 -4.16 12.24
#